data_AF-A0A0Q7MNX9-F1
#
_entry.id   AF-A0A0Q7MNX9-F1
#
_cell.length_a   1.000
_cell.length_b   1.000
_cell.length_c   1.000
_cell.angle_alpha   90.00
_cell.angle_beta   90.00
_cell.angle_gamma   90.00
#
_symmetry.space_group_name_H-M   'P 1'
#
loop_
_entity.id
_entity.type
_entity.pdbx_description
1 polymer ?
#
loop_
_entity_poly.entity_id
_entity_poly.type
_entity_poly.pdbx_seq_one_letter_code
_entity_poly.pdbx_strand_id
1 'polypeptide(L)' 'MSHPPLTPEKLDALLSRVTAVTSRDTSRIIWTLPAIGRRIGVGTDFVRDTLAKQEGSPVREIGGRYYAFEDELIAFLRR' A
#
# COMPACT_ATOMS: atom_id res chain seq x y z
N MET A 1 1.34 -2.64 40.12
CA MET A 1 0.06 -2.80 39.42
C MET A 1 0.11 -4.13 38.70
N SER A 2 -0.62 -5.15 39.18
CA SER A 2 -0.64 -6.47 38.54
C SER A 2 -1.58 -6.45 37.35
N HIS A 3 -1.05 -6.66 36.15
CA HIS A 3 -1.89 -6.87 34.98
C HIS A 3 -2.57 -8.24 35.13
N PRO A 4 -3.91 -8.32 34.99
CA PRO A 4 -4.59 -9.60 35.00
C PRO A 4 -4.03 -10.51 33.90
N PRO A 5 -3.89 -11.82 34.15
CA PRO A 5 -3.34 -12.75 33.18
C PRO A 5 -4.17 -12.75 31.89
N LEU A 6 -3.49 -12.80 30.74
CA LEU A 6 -4.11 -12.96 29.43
C LEU A 6 -4.78 -14.33 29.39
N THR A 7 -6.12 -14.34 29.36
CA THR A 7 -6.88 -15.57 29.11
C THR A 7 -6.91 -15.87 27.62
N PRO A 8 -7.06 -17.15 27.21
CA PRO A 8 -7.19 -17.51 25.80
C PRO A 8 -8.29 -16.72 25.07
N GLU A 9 -9.44 -16.51 25.71
CA GLU A 9 -10.58 -15.81 25.10
C GLU A 9 -10.29 -14.34 24.86
N LYS A 10 -9.54 -13.70 25.77
CA LYS A 10 -9.07 -12.32 25.58
C LYS A 10 -8.03 -12.21 24.47
N LEU A 11 -7.16 -13.21 24.35
CA LEU A 11 -6.19 -13.27 23.26
C LEU A 11 -6.90 -13.42 21.91
N ASP A 12 -7.86 -14.34 21.80
CA ASP A 12 -8.64 -14.56 20.59
C ASP A 12 -9.44 -13.31 20.18
N ALA A 13 -10.04 -12.61 21.15
CA ALA A 13 -10.74 -11.36 20.90
C ALA A 13 -9.79 -10.24 20.40
N LEU A 14 -8.57 -10.19 20.91
CA LEU A 14 -7.55 -9.24 20.43
C LEU A 14 -7.09 -9.59 19.01
N LEU A 15 -6.77 -10.86 18.76
CA LEU A 15 -6.33 -11.32 17.44
C LEU A 15 -7.41 -11.13 16.37
N SER A 16 -8.68 -11.42 16.69
CA SER A 16 -9.82 -11.22 15.78
C SER A 16 -10.02 -9.74 15.40
N ARG A 17 -9.78 -8.82 16.35
CA ARG A 17 -9.82 -7.38 16.07
C ARG A 17 -8.66 -6.93 15.19
N VAL A 18 -7.46 -7.43 15.46
CA VAL A 18 -6.27 -7.11 14.65
C VAL A 18 -6.44 -7.62 13.22
N THR A 19 -6.88 -8.86 13.03
CA THR A 19 -7.14 -9.40 11.68
C THR A 19 -8.24 -8.65 10.95
N ALA A 20 -9.32 -8.26 11.63
CA ALA A 20 -10.37 -7.43 11.03
C ALA A 20 -9.87 -6.04 10.61
N VAL A 21 -8.94 -5.45 11.36
CA VAL A 21 -8.32 -4.16 11.01
C VAL A 21 -7.32 -4.32 9.86
N THR A 22 -6.50 -5.38 9.84
CA THR A 22 -5.55 -5.63 8.73
C THR A 22 -6.25 -6.10 7.46
N SER A 23 -7.43 -6.71 7.57
CA SER A 23 -8.24 -7.10 6.43
C SER A 23 -9.01 -5.93 5.82
N ARG A 24 -9.09 -4.78 6.53
CA ARG A 24 -9.61 -3.52 5.98
C ARG A 24 -8.48 -2.83 5.23
N ASP A 25 -8.22 -3.34 4.03
CA ASP A 25 -7.52 -2.71 2.90
C ASP A 25 -6.52 -1.60 3.30
N THR A 26 -5.49 -1.96 4.06
CA THR A 26 -4.33 -1.07 4.18
C THR A 26 -3.64 -1.14 2.83
N SER A 27 -4.04 -0.24 1.94
CA SER A 27 -3.44 -0.07 0.63
C SER A 27 -1.92 -0.16 0.75
N ARG A 28 -1.35 -1.18 0.11
CA ARG A 28 0.09 -1.41 0.14
C ARG A 28 0.78 -0.26 -0.59
N ILE A 29 1.64 0.47 0.11
CA ILE A 29 2.48 1.47 -0.53
C ILE A 29 3.62 0.77 -1.27
N ILE A 30 3.77 1.08 -2.55
CA ILE A 30 4.88 0.66 -3.39
C ILE A 30 5.85 1.84 -3.51
N TRP A 31 7.05 1.67 -2.98
CA TRP A 31 8.09 2.69 -3.02
C TRP A 31 9.02 2.50 -4.21
N THR A 32 9.47 3.61 -4.79
CA THR A 32 10.45 3.73 -5.87
C THR A 32 9.94 3.36 -7.26
N LEU A 33 10.47 4.04 -8.29
CA LEU A 33 10.16 3.78 -9.70
C LEU A 33 10.39 2.30 -10.09
N PRO A 34 11.50 1.64 -9.70
CA PRO A 34 11.71 0.23 -10.08
C PRO A 34 10.70 -0.74 -9.48
N ALA A 35 10.17 -0.48 -8.28
CA ALA A 35 9.16 -1.35 -7.68
C ALA A 35 7.80 -1.16 -8.33
N ILE A 36 7.42 0.10 -8.60
CA ILE A 36 6.19 0.43 -9.32
C ILE A 36 6.22 -0.21 -10.72
N GLY A 37 7.33 -0.02 -11.46
CA GLY A 37 7.52 -0.59 -12.79
C GLY A 37 7.39 -2.11 -12.81
N ARG A 38 8.09 -2.80 -11.89
CA ARG A 38 7.97 -4.26 -11.73
C ARG A 38 6.55 -4.71 -11.42
N ARG A 39 5.79 -3.93 -10.64
CA ARG A 39 4.42 -4.29 -10.27
C ARG A 39 3.45 -4.28 -11.46
N ILE A 40 3.68 -3.39 -12.43
CA ILE A 40 2.80 -3.18 -13.59
C ILE A 40 3.44 -3.63 -14.92
N GLY A 41 4.63 -4.24 -14.87
CA GLY A 41 5.31 -4.82 -16.03
C GLY A 41 5.97 -3.80 -16.98
N VAL A 42 6.40 -2.64 -16.48
CA VAL A 42 7.00 -1.57 -17.30
C VAL A 42 8.35 -1.08 -16.75
N GLY A 43 9.10 -0.35 -17.60
CA GLY A 43 10.35 0.28 -17.23
C GLY A 43 10.18 1.53 -16.34
N THR A 44 11.26 1.91 -15.65
CA THR A 44 11.27 3.10 -14.76
C THR A 44 11.00 4.40 -15.49
N ASP A 45 11.46 4.50 -16.74
CA ASP A 45 11.29 5.70 -17.55
C ASP A 45 9.82 5.91 -17.91
N PHE A 46 9.07 4.83 -18.19
CA PHE A 46 7.62 4.92 -18.39
C PHE A 46 6.91 5.42 -17.12
N VAL A 47 7.31 4.91 -15.94
CA VAL A 47 6.70 5.35 -14.67
C VAL A 47 6.95 6.84 -14.43
N ARG A 48 8.19 7.31 -14.61
CA ARG A 48 8.58 8.70 -14.34
C ARG A 48 8.08 9.67 -15.40
N ASP A 49 8.30 9.34 -16.67
CA ASP A 49 8.15 10.29 -17.77
C ASP A 49 6.76 10.26 -18.40
N THR A 50 6.01 9.19 -18.18
CA THR A 50 4.62 9.04 -18.66
C THR A 50 3.65 8.98 -17.49
N LEU A 51 3.69 7.92 -16.68
CA LEU A 51 2.65 7.65 -15.69
C LEU A 51 2.56 8.74 -14.63
N ALA A 52 3.69 9.19 -14.07
CA ALA A 52 3.71 10.23 -13.04
C ALA A 52 3.26 11.62 -13.53
N LYS A 53 3.25 11.85 -14.86
CA LYS A 53 2.85 13.14 -15.46
C LYS A 53 1.42 13.14 -15.98
N GLN A 54 0.74 11.98 -15.98
CA GLN A 54 -0.67 11.90 -16.37
C GLN A 54 -1.57 12.59 -15.35
N GLU A 55 -2.60 13.27 -15.84
CA GLU A 55 -3.62 13.87 -14.98
C GLU A 55 -4.35 12.78 -14.18
N GLY A 56 -4.49 13.00 -12.86
CA GLY A 56 -5.11 12.03 -11.96
C GLY A 56 -4.26 10.79 -11.68
N SER A 57 -2.98 10.79 -12.06
CA SER A 57 -2.08 9.67 -11.78
C SER A 57 -1.96 9.38 -10.28
N PRO A 58 -1.96 8.10 -9.87
CA PRO A 58 -1.76 7.71 -8.48
C PRO A 58 -0.27 7.70 -8.08
N VAL A 59 0.65 7.93 -9.01
CA VAL A 59 2.09 8.02 -8.73
C VAL A 59 2.42 9.41 -8.19
N ARG A 60 2.97 9.46 -6.97
CA ARG A 60 3.28 10.68 -6.23
C ARG A 60 4.76 10.75 -5.88
N GLU A 61 5.28 11.94 -5.61
CA GLU A 61 6.67 12.16 -5.22
C GLU A 61 6.77 12.78 -3.81
N ILE A 62 7.57 12.18 -2.93
CA ILE A 62 7.90 12.72 -1.60
C ILE A 62 9.41 12.63 -1.41
N GLY A 63 10.05 13.77 -1.15
CA GLY A 63 11.48 13.84 -0.83
C GLY A 63 12.39 13.27 -1.94
N GLY A 64 12.04 13.49 -3.21
CA GLY A 64 12.79 12.97 -4.36
C GLY A 64 12.56 11.48 -4.65
N ARG A 65 11.62 10.83 -3.96
CA ARG A 65 11.27 9.42 -4.17
C ARG A 65 9.83 9.29 -4.63
N TYR A 66 9.63 8.49 -5.67
CA TYR A 66 8.30 8.16 -6.15
C TYR A 66 7.66 7.03 -5.33
N TYR A 67 6.35 7.10 -5.16
CA TYR A 67 5.55 6.04 -4.54
C TYR A 67 4.14 6.00 -5.14
N ALA A 68 3.46 4.88 -4.96
CA ALA A 68 2.04 4.74 -5.29
C ALA A 68 1.37 3.80 -4.28
N PHE A 69 0.10 4.06 -4.00
CA PHE A 69 -0.79 3.11 -3.35
C PHE A 69 -1.20 2.04 -4.37
N GLU A 70 -1.01 0.76 -4.04
CA GLU A 70 -1.16 -0.33 -5.01
C GLU A 70 -2.59 -0.44 -5.56
N ASP A 71 -3.60 -0.27 -4.71
CA ASP A 71 -5.01 -0.26 -5.09
C ASP A 71 -5.35 0.91 -6.03
N GLU A 72 -4.92 2.13 -5.71
CA GLU A 72 -5.10 3.31 -6.55
C GLU A 72 -4.41 3.13 -7.91
N LEU A 73 -3.19 2.56 -7.90
CA LEU A 73 -2.42 2.24 -9.11
C LEU A 73 -3.17 1.26 -10.00
N ILE A 74 -3.65 0.16 -9.44
CA ILE A 74 -4.40 -0.85 -10.20
C ILE A 74 -5.77 -0.30 -10.66
N ALA A 75 -6.45 0.47 -9.82
CA ALA A 75 -7.73 1.08 -10.17
C ALA A 75 -7.58 2.09 -11.31
N PHE A 76 -6.52 2.89 -11.33
CA PHE A 76 -6.22 3.84 -12.42
C PHE A 76 -5.98 3.11 -13.74
N LEU A 77 -5.20 2.03 -13.74
CA LEU A 77 -4.86 1.27 -14.95
C LEU A 77 -6.00 0.43 -15.53
N ARG A 78 -7.06 0.19 -14.75
CA ARG A 78 -8.24 -0.58 -15.19
C ARG A 78 -9.34 0.29 -15.80
N ARG A 79 -9.21 1.61 -15.72
CA ARG A 79 -10.14 2.55 -16.37
C ARG A 79 -9.88 2.59 -17.86
#